data_AF-A0A0M9CH41-F1
#
_entry.id   AF-A0A0M9CH41-F1
#
_cell.length_a   1.000
_cell.length_b   1.000
_cell.length_c   1.000
_cell.angle_alpha   90.00
_cell.angle_beta   90.00
_cell.angle_gamma   90.00
#
_symmetry.space_group_name_H-M   'P 1'
#
loop_
_entity.id
_entity.type
_entity.pdbx_description
1 polymer ?
#
loop_
_entity_poly.entity_id
_entity_poly.type
_entity_poly.pdbx_seq_one_letter_code
_entity_poly.pdbx_strand_id
1 'polypeptide(L)' 'MNKNNYKKGTGIAIGIAIGTALGVALGNIAIGISLGLIFGIMFDSKKGKSQNTNNE' A
#
# COMPACT_ATOMS: atom_id res chain seq x y z
N MET A 1 12.77 16.48 17.62
CA MET A 1 12.59 15.04 17.30
C MET A 1 11.38 14.89 16.37
N ASN A 2 11.59 14.80 15.05
CA ASN A 2 10.49 14.72 14.09
C ASN A 2 9.94 13.28 14.06
N LYS A 3 8.86 13.02 14.81
CA LYS A 3 8.12 11.76 14.67
C LYS A 3 7.39 11.81 13.33
N ASN A 4 8.00 11.25 12.30
CA ASN A 4 7.32 10.94 11.05
C ASN A 4 6.25 9.89 11.38
N ASN A 5 5.05 10.34 11.70
CA ASN A 5 3.88 9.51 11.96
C ASN A 5 3.34 8.99 10.62
N TYR A 6 4.07 8.07 9.98
CA TYR A 6 3.57 7.38 8.79
C TYR A 6 2.23 6.74 9.18
N LYS A 7 1.14 7.25 8.60
CA LYS A 7 -0.21 6.82 8.94
C LYS A 7 -0.42 5.42 8.36
N LYS A 8 -1.13 4.55 9.08
CA LYS A 8 -1.62 3.27 8.54
C LYS A 8 -2.38 3.57 7.24
N GLY A 9 -2.08 2.85 6.16
CA GLY A 9 -2.67 3.08 4.84
C GLY A 9 -1.81 3.93 3.89
N THR A 10 -0.69 4.50 4.33
CA THR A 10 0.27 5.16 3.41
C THR A 10 0.76 4.20 2.33
N GLY A 11 0.98 2.91 2.66
CA GLY A 11 1.42 1.91 1.67
C GLY A 11 0.36 1.69 0.59
N ILE A 12 -0.90 1.58 1.00
CA ILE A 12 -2.04 1.38 0.08
C ILE A 12 -2.24 2.62 -0.80
N ALA A 13 -2.15 3.84 -0.24
CA ALA A 13 -2.28 5.07 -1.02
C ALA A 13 -1.20 5.20 -2.11
N ILE A 14 0.06 4.91 -1.76
CA ILE A 14 1.17 4.85 -2.73
C ILE A 14 0.90 3.77 -3.79
N GLY A 15 0.48 2.58 -3.36
CA GLY A 15 0.20 1.46 -4.24
C GLY A 15 -0.88 1.77 -5.27
N ILE A 16 -2.00 2.35 -4.84
CA ILE A 16 -3.10 2.78 -5.72
C ILE A 16 -2.66 3.89 -6.67
N ALA A 17 -1.92 4.89 -6.19
CA ALA A 17 -1.44 6.00 -7.03
C ALA A 17 -0.54 5.50 -8.16
N ILE A 18 0.41 4.60 -7.86
CA ILE A 18 1.29 4.02 -8.87
C ILE A 18 0.53 3.04 -9.76
N GLY A 19 -0.31 2.19 -9.18
CA GLY A 19 -1.10 1.20 -9.91
C GLY A 19 -2.06 1.83 -10.92
N THR A 20 -2.73 2.93 -10.54
CA THR A 20 -3.61 3.67 -11.46
C THR A 20 -2.82 4.32 -12.59
N ALA A 21 -1.67 4.94 -12.31
CA ALA A 21 -0.81 5.52 -13.34
C ALA A 21 -0.31 4.46 -14.34
N LEU A 22 0.14 3.30 -13.84
CA LEU A 22 0.55 2.18 -14.69
C LEU A 22 -0.63 1.59 -15.47
N GLY A 23 -1.80 1.45 -14.84
CA GLY A 23 -3.00 0.95 -15.49
C GLY A 23 -3.48 1.85 -16.64
N VAL A 24 -3.38 3.18 -16.46
CA VAL A 24 -3.65 4.15 -17.52
C VAL A 24 -2.61 4.04 -18.64
N ALA A 25 -1.32 3.94 -18.31
CA ALA A 25 -0.25 3.79 -19.29
C ALA A 25 -0.36 2.51 -20.12
N LEU A 26 -0.81 1.41 -19.52
CA LEU A 26 -1.04 0.12 -20.19
C LEU A 26 -2.39 0.05 -20.91
N GLY A 27 -3.26 1.06 -20.77
CA GLY A 27 -4.64 1.00 -21.27
C GLY A 27 -5.51 -0.05 -20.57
N ASN A 28 -5.06 -0.59 -19.44
CA ASN A 28 -5.76 -1.59 -18.65
C ASN A 28 -5.69 -1.25 -17.16
N ILE A 29 -6.65 -0.45 -16.71
CA ILE A 29 -6.74 0.03 -15.33
C ILE A 29 -6.95 -1.12 -14.34
N ALA A 30 -7.64 -2.19 -14.73
CA ALA A 30 -7.89 -3.34 -13.85
C ALA A 30 -6.58 -4.01 -13.41
N ILE A 31 -5.65 -4.22 -14.34
CA ILE A 31 -4.32 -4.78 -14.05
C ILE A 31 -3.48 -3.83 -13.21
N GLY A 32 -3.48 -2.54 -13.55
CA GLY A 32 -2.74 -1.53 -12.80
C GLY A 32 -3.18 -1.42 -11.34
N ILE A 33 -4.49 -1.32 -11.09
CA ILE A 33 -5.03 -1.25 -9.73
C ILE A 33 -4.74 -2.54 -8.95
N SER A 34 -4.88 -3.71 -9.58
CA SER A 34 -4.61 -5.00 -8.93
C SER A 34 -3.15 -5.10 -8.46
N LEU A 35 -2.20 -4.76 -9.33
CA LEU A 35 -0.77 -4.73 -9.02
C LEU A 35 -0.45 -3.70 -7.93
N GLY A 36 -0.98 -2.48 -8.09
CA GLY A 36 -0.80 -1.40 -7.12
C GLY A 36 -1.31 -1.74 -5.73
N LEU A 37 -2.48 -2.38 -5.65
CA LEU A 37 -3.08 -2.82 -4.39
C LEU A 37 -2.24 -3.91 -3.72
N ILE A 38 -1.78 -4.94 -4.46
CA ILE A 38 -0.93 -6.00 -3.93
C ILE A 38 0.36 -5.43 -3.34
N PHE A 39 1.04 -4.55 -4.09
CA PHE A 39 2.26 -3.90 -3.61
C PHE A 39 1.99 -2.97 -2.42
N GLY A 40 0.89 -2.22 -2.45
CA GLY A 40 0.49 -1.34 -1.37
C GLY A 40 0.22 -2.08 -0.07
N ILE A 41 -0.50 -3.20 -0.13
CA ILE A 41 -0.77 -4.10 1.01
C ILE A 41 0.52 -4.75 1.50
N MET A 42 1.42 -5.17 0.60
CA MET A 42 2.69 -5.78 0.98
C MET A 42 3.60 -4.78 1.71
N PHE A 43 3.64 -3.53 1.26
CA PHE A 43 4.39 -2.45 1.89
C PHE A 43 3.79 -2.05 3.24
N ASP A 44 2.46 -1.98 3.33
CA ASP A 44 1.75 -1.69 4.57
C ASP A 44 1.90 -2.84 5.58
N SER A 45 1.82 -4.10 5.12
CA SER A 45 2.00 -5.30 5.96
C SER A 45 3.42 -5.47 6.48
N LYS A 46 4.46 -5.16 5.68
CA LYS A 46 5.84 -5.16 6.16
C LYS A 46 6.09 -4.11 7.25
N LYS A 47 5.36 -2.99 7.21
CA LYS A 47 5.48 -1.92 8.20
C LYS A 47 4.48 -2.06 9.37
N GLY A 48 3.42 -2.82 9.15
CA GLY A 48 2.38 -3.20 10.09
C GLY A 48 2.69 -4.44 10.93
N LYS A 49 3.89 -5.03 10.82
CA LYS A 49 4.39 -6.04 11.77
C LYS A 49 4.78 -5.44 13.14
N SER A 50 4.02 -4.42 13.55
CA SER A 50 3.84 -3.96 14.92
C SER A 50 2.32 -3.83 15.15
N GLN A 51 1.60 -4.92 14.93
CA GLN A 51 0.24 -5.12 15.40
C GLN A 51 0.24 -6.37 16.26
N ASN A 52 0.70 -6.12 17.48
CA ASN A 52 0.35 -6.76 18.74
C ASN A 52 -0.57 -8.00 18.64
N THR A 53 0.06 -9.18 18.64
CA THR A 53 -0.56 -10.42 19.11
C THR A 53 -0.72 -10.30 20.62
N ASN A 54 -1.84 -9.73 21.10
CA ASN A 54 -2.26 -9.94 22.48
C ASN A 54 -3.06 -11.24 22.52
N ASN A 55 -2.48 -12.17 23.28
CA ASN A 55 -3.03 -13.45 23.73
C ASN A 55 -4.37 -13.28 24.46
N GLU A 56 -5.32 -14.18 24.18
CA GLU A 56 -6.20 -14.81 25.18
C GLU A 56 -6.27 -16.31 24.86
#